data_AF-A0A6J2TT65-F1
#
_entry.id   AF-A0A6J2TT65-F1
#
_cell.length_a   1.000
_cell.length_b   1.000
_cell.length_c   1.000
_cell.angle_alpha   90.00
_cell.angle_beta   90.00
_cell.angle_gamma   90.00
#
_symmetry.space_group_name_H-M   'P 1'
#
loop_
_entity.id
_entity.type
_entity.pdbx_description
1 polymer ?
#
loop_
_entity_poly.entity_id
_entity_poly.type
_entity_poly.pdbx_seq_one_letter_code
_entity_poly.pdbx_strand_id
1 'polypeptide(L)'
;MDDLHRVMQCSSETTLRECNEEGASNKFNPVDDETPTMVLHRIADLRLLLNAQMWSCDAKLLIFSAAAFSDNYRSLLVPIPPLFMGETGYDIDRLRHLVSRWPSCRLMLHHLRTGYLETNVSDIYLLYWVLVWQAHPFLCRLPVARLRRLCETLRLQHPVKKPSSFLSVGQERAHEDAQRSVNGNGNDNGRQFAYMGCNLCALYRFLAMGKLMQEDVSATLMLYANPELALAHSVVVQNWQHSRYGCALRCLVICELLMPSNVMQVGGDQMEFIVSNTDGLCPRYLLIYSGVPAPLPAGAAMPTESLQSVASGGGPRKRKYQRERNLFGILFDYLGSLAARAKRRLLSRQVC
;
A
#
# COMPACT_ATOMS: atom_id res chain seq x y z
N MET A 1 -14.55 39.68 -32.09
CA MET A 1 -14.08 39.72 -33.48
C MET A 1 -12.59 39.46 -33.46
N ASP A 2 -12.03 38.32 -33.78
CA ASP A 2 -12.44 36.94 -34.05
C ASP A 2 -11.12 36.15 -33.97
N ASP A 3 -11.21 34.83 -33.98
CA ASP A 3 -10.10 33.89 -34.16
C ASP A 3 -9.14 33.68 -32.98
N LEU A 4 -9.55 32.78 -32.08
CA LEU A 4 -8.71 31.60 -31.76
C LEU A 4 -9.58 30.44 -31.24
N HIS A 5 -10.51 29.96 -32.08
CA HIS A 5 -11.24 28.70 -31.89
C HIS A 5 -10.81 27.72 -32.99
N ARG A 6 -9.76 26.95 -32.72
CA ARG A 6 -9.29 25.76 -33.48
C ARG A 6 -8.21 25.16 -32.58
N VAL A 7 -8.33 23.98 -31.98
CA VAL A 7 -8.77 22.70 -32.53
C VAL A 7 -9.25 21.85 -31.35
N MET A 8 -10.53 21.53 -31.33
CA MET A 8 -11.06 20.39 -30.59
C MET A 8 -12.09 19.73 -31.52
N GLN A 9 -12.00 18.41 -31.64
CA GLN A 9 -13.03 17.42 -32.00
C GLN A 9 -12.75 16.53 -33.21
N CYS A 10 -13.07 15.25 -32.97
CA CYS A 10 -13.49 14.20 -33.90
C CYS A 10 -12.36 13.53 -34.72
N SER A 11 -12.26 12.20 -34.83
CA SER A 11 -13.26 11.14 -34.68
C SER A 11 -12.64 9.78 -34.31
N SER A 12 -13.52 8.95 -33.79
CA SER A 12 -13.52 7.50 -33.60
C SER A 12 -13.32 6.65 -34.87
N GLU A 13 -13.16 5.34 -34.62
CA GLU A 13 -13.49 4.17 -35.47
C GLU A 13 -12.37 3.41 -36.23
N THR A 14 -12.10 2.20 -35.66
CA THR A 14 -12.13 0.87 -36.30
C THR A 14 -11.08 0.50 -37.35
N THR A 15 -10.21 -0.47 -37.02
CA THR A 15 -9.99 -1.64 -37.91
C THR A 15 -9.43 -2.84 -37.15
N LEU A 16 -10.25 -3.91 -37.09
CA LEU A 16 -9.82 -5.28 -36.90
C LEU A 16 -8.94 -5.70 -38.10
N ARG A 17 -7.75 -6.22 -37.84
CA ARG A 17 -7.04 -7.08 -38.80
C ARG A 17 -6.28 -8.17 -38.06
N GLU A 18 -6.62 -9.38 -38.45
CA GLU A 18 -6.01 -10.65 -38.08
C GLU A 18 -4.51 -10.66 -38.42
N CYS A 19 -3.70 -11.16 -37.50
CA CYS A 19 -2.40 -11.76 -37.80
C CYS A 19 -2.32 -13.08 -37.02
N ASN A 20 -2.42 -14.20 -37.73
CA ASN A 20 -2.10 -15.52 -37.24
C ASN A 20 -0.59 -15.77 -37.30
N GLU A 21 -0.10 -16.43 -36.24
CA GLU A 21 0.91 -17.51 -36.23
C GLU A 21 2.36 -17.20 -36.66
N GLU A 22 3.27 -17.16 -35.68
CA GLU A 22 4.27 -18.21 -35.37
C GLU A 22 5.52 -17.63 -34.68
N GLY A 23 5.97 -18.31 -33.61
CA GLY A 23 7.40 -18.35 -33.26
C GLY A 23 7.86 -17.56 -32.02
N ALA A 24 8.10 -18.30 -30.94
CA ALA A 24 8.80 -17.93 -29.71
C ALA A 24 8.05 -17.04 -28.71
N SER A 25 7.28 -17.69 -27.82
CA SER A 25 6.98 -17.17 -26.47
C SER A 25 8.31 -16.99 -25.73
N ASN A 26 8.89 -15.81 -25.90
CA ASN A 26 10.01 -15.34 -25.12
C ASN A 26 9.43 -14.98 -23.76
N LYS A 27 9.51 -15.92 -22.81
CA LYS A 27 9.15 -15.71 -21.40
C LYS A 27 9.95 -14.54 -20.87
N PHE A 28 9.41 -13.33 -20.92
CA PHE A 28 10.03 -12.18 -20.30
C PHE A 28 9.85 -12.30 -18.79
N ASN A 29 10.70 -13.10 -18.17
CA ASN A 29 10.90 -13.06 -16.73
C ASN A 29 11.83 -11.86 -16.46
N PRO A 30 11.35 -10.78 -15.83
CA PRO A 30 12.20 -9.63 -15.53
C PRO A 30 13.37 -9.96 -14.58
N VAL A 31 13.42 -11.19 -14.03
CA VAL A 31 14.49 -11.72 -13.18
C VAL A 31 15.61 -12.38 -13.99
N ASP A 32 15.34 -12.87 -15.21
CA ASP A 32 16.32 -13.64 -15.99
C ASP A 32 17.38 -12.74 -16.66
N ASP A 33 17.17 -11.41 -16.67
CA ASP A 33 18.11 -10.40 -17.19
C ASP A 33 18.68 -9.48 -16.07
N GLU A 34 18.53 -9.85 -14.79
CA GLU A 34 19.03 -9.02 -13.70
C GLU A 34 20.54 -9.14 -13.53
N THR A 35 21.26 -8.06 -13.89
CA THR A 35 22.69 -7.98 -13.59
C THR A 35 22.92 -7.99 -12.07
N PRO A 36 24.00 -8.64 -11.58
CA PRO A 36 24.35 -8.65 -10.15
C PRO A 36 24.41 -7.23 -9.53
N THR A 37 24.84 -6.25 -10.31
CA THR A 37 24.91 -4.84 -9.92
C THR A 37 23.53 -4.25 -9.59
N MET A 38 22.48 -4.62 -10.33
CA MET A 38 21.11 -4.16 -10.07
C MET A 38 20.59 -4.71 -8.75
N VAL A 39 20.81 -5.99 -8.47
CA VAL A 39 20.41 -6.63 -7.20
C VAL A 39 21.08 -5.94 -6.02
N LEU A 40 22.38 -5.64 -6.12
CA LEU A 40 23.13 -4.92 -5.08
C LEU A 40 22.58 -3.51 -4.83
N HIS A 41 22.19 -2.78 -5.88
CA HIS A 41 21.57 -1.47 -5.76
C HIS A 41 20.23 -1.55 -4.99
N ARG A 42 19.38 -2.51 -5.34
CA ARG A 42 18.09 -2.71 -4.67
C ARG A 42 18.27 -3.06 -3.19
N ILE A 43 19.26 -3.89 -2.87
CA ILE A 43 19.60 -4.21 -1.48
C ILE A 43 20.04 -2.94 -0.73
N ALA A 44 20.86 -2.08 -1.35
CA ALA A 44 21.29 -0.83 -0.74
C ALA A 44 20.10 0.10 -0.45
N ASP A 45 19.19 0.28 -1.41
CA ASP A 45 17.98 1.09 -1.26
C ASP A 45 17.06 0.54 -0.15
N LEU A 46 16.83 -0.78 -0.15
CA LEU A 46 16.02 -1.44 0.86
C LEU A 46 16.61 -1.28 2.27
N ARG A 47 17.93 -1.44 2.41
CA ARG A 47 18.63 -1.22 3.70
C ARG A 47 18.44 0.20 4.19
N LEU A 48 18.61 1.20 3.30
CA LEU A 48 18.44 2.61 3.63
C LEU A 48 17.01 2.89 4.10
N LEU A 49 16.01 2.43 3.34
CA LEU A 49 14.61 2.69 3.61
C LEU A 49 14.12 1.99 4.89
N LEU A 50 14.43 0.70 5.08
CA LEU A 50 14.06 -0.04 6.29
C LEU A 50 14.70 0.55 7.56
N ASN A 51 15.92 1.10 7.44
CA ASN A 51 16.61 1.74 8.56
C ASN A 51 16.00 3.10 8.91
N ALA A 52 15.60 3.89 7.90
CA ALA A 52 15.04 5.22 8.10
C ALA A 52 13.54 5.21 8.46
N GLN A 53 12.75 4.31 7.86
CA GLN A 53 11.29 4.36 7.88
C GLN A 53 10.66 2.99 8.16
N MET A 54 11.16 2.29 9.17
CA MET A 54 10.74 0.92 9.50
C MET A 54 9.22 0.76 9.71
N TRP A 55 8.57 1.71 10.38
CA TRP A 55 7.11 1.65 10.61
C TRP A 55 6.31 1.79 9.32
N SER A 56 6.73 2.70 8.44
CA SER A 56 6.11 2.93 7.14
C SER A 56 6.26 1.70 6.24
N CYS A 57 7.45 1.09 6.24
CA CYS A 57 7.69 -0.15 5.51
C CYS A 57 6.80 -1.29 6.03
N ASP A 58 6.73 -1.46 7.35
CA ASP A 58 5.90 -2.49 7.97
C ASP A 58 4.41 -2.32 7.60
N ALA A 59 3.90 -1.09 7.60
CA ALA A 59 2.53 -0.78 7.19
C ALA A 59 2.29 -1.10 5.69
N LYS A 60 3.22 -0.73 4.80
CA LYS A 60 3.10 -1.05 3.36
C LYS A 60 3.09 -2.55 3.11
N LEU A 61 4.02 -3.29 3.73
CA LEU A 61 4.07 -4.75 3.60
C LEU A 61 2.82 -5.42 4.18
N LEU A 62 2.33 -4.94 5.32
CA LEU A 62 1.08 -5.40 5.91
C LEU A 62 -0.11 -5.21 4.95
N ILE A 63 -0.29 -4.00 4.41
CA ILE A 63 -1.40 -3.68 3.50
C ILE A 63 -1.30 -4.48 2.21
N PHE A 64 -0.10 -4.58 1.63
CA PHE A 64 0.16 -5.40 0.45
C PHE A 64 -0.15 -6.88 0.71
N SER A 65 0.30 -7.42 1.84
CA SER A 65 0.05 -8.82 2.20
C SER A 65 -1.44 -9.10 2.33
N ALA A 66 -2.22 -8.20 2.94
CA ALA A 66 -3.66 -8.34 3.07
C ALA A 66 -4.33 -8.47 1.69
N ALA A 67 -3.97 -7.60 0.76
CA ALA A 67 -4.49 -7.64 -0.62
C ALA A 67 -4.09 -8.92 -1.36
N ALA A 68 -2.85 -9.38 -1.20
CA ALA A 68 -2.35 -10.59 -1.84
C ALA A 68 -3.04 -11.87 -1.33
N PHE A 69 -3.39 -11.93 -0.04
CA PHE A 69 -4.07 -13.08 0.57
C PHE A 69 -5.60 -13.05 0.46
N SER A 70 -6.19 -11.96 -0.03
CA SER A 70 -7.63 -11.87 -0.25
C SER A 70 -8.10 -12.82 -1.36
N ASP A 71 -9.28 -13.41 -1.22
CA ASP A 71 -9.93 -14.18 -2.31
C ASP A 71 -10.22 -13.28 -3.52
N ASN A 72 -10.57 -12.02 -3.25
CA ASN A 72 -10.77 -10.98 -4.25
C ASN A 72 -9.47 -10.30 -4.73
N TYR A 73 -8.30 -10.97 -4.66
CA TYR A 73 -7.01 -10.35 -5.00
C TYR A 73 -6.98 -9.71 -6.39
N ARG A 74 -7.73 -10.25 -7.37
CA ARG A 74 -7.75 -9.69 -8.74
C ARG A 74 -8.22 -8.25 -8.81
N SER A 75 -9.17 -7.86 -7.96
CA SER A 75 -9.66 -6.47 -7.90
C SER A 75 -8.89 -5.63 -6.89
N LEU A 76 -8.41 -6.24 -5.80
CA LEU A 76 -7.81 -5.53 -4.66
C LEU A 76 -6.28 -5.37 -4.72
N LEU A 77 -5.57 -6.30 -5.35
CA LEU A 77 -4.11 -6.25 -5.51
C LEU A 77 -3.73 -5.45 -6.76
N VAL A 78 -4.03 -4.16 -6.74
CA VAL A 78 -3.78 -3.25 -7.86
C VAL A 78 -2.95 -2.05 -7.40
N PRO A 79 -1.79 -1.79 -8.04
CA PRO A 79 -1.21 -2.56 -9.15
C PRO A 79 -0.63 -3.90 -8.66
N ILE A 80 -0.41 -4.84 -9.57
CA ILE A 80 0.24 -6.13 -9.27
C ILE A 80 1.73 -6.07 -9.68
N PRO A 81 2.66 -6.72 -8.95
CA PRO A 81 4.06 -6.68 -9.34
C PRO A 81 4.27 -7.39 -10.69
N PRO A 82 4.98 -6.77 -11.66
CA PRO A 82 5.13 -7.31 -13.02
C PRO A 82 5.70 -8.73 -13.07
N LEU A 83 6.56 -9.10 -12.12
CA LEU A 83 7.12 -10.45 -12.02
C LEU A 83 6.05 -11.56 -11.87
N PHE A 84 4.84 -11.23 -11.43
CA PHE A 84 3.74 -12.19 -11.25
C PHE A 84 2.62 -12.00 -12.28
N MET A 85 2.84 -11.15 -13.28
CA MET A 85 1.96 -11.06 -14.45
C MET A 85 2.44 -12.08 -15.50
N GLY A 86 1.61 -13.08 -15.78
CA GLY A 86 1.81 -14.00 -16.91
C GLY A 86 0.88 -13.67 -18.08
N GLU A 87 1.13 -14.30 -19.23
CA GLU A 87 0.31 -14.13 -20.45
C GLU A 87 -1.17 -14.52 -20.22
N THR A 88 -1.43 -15.54 -19.40
CA THR A 88 -2.77 -16.09 -19.15
C THR A 88 -3.39 -15.65 -17.82
N GLY A 89 -2.67 -14.87 -17.00
CA GLY A 89 -3.16 -14.43 -15.70
C GLY A 89 -2.06 -14.18 -14.67
N TYR A 90 -2.47 -14.04 -13.41
CA TYR A 90 -1.56 -13.74 -12.29
C TYR A 90 -1.07 -15.01 -11.61
N ASP A 91 0.25 -15.13 -11.42
CA ASP A 91 0.86 -16.20 -10.60
C ASP A 91 0.74 -15.84 -9.11
N ILE A 92 -0.49 -15.89 -8.61
CA ILE A 92 -0.84 -15.50 -7.24
C ILE A 92 -0.29 -16.48 -6.21
N ASP A 93 -0.17 -17.77 -6.55
CA ASP A 93 0.32 -18.79 -5.63
C ASP A 93 1.80 -18.59 -5.34
N ARG A 94 2.61 -18.32 -6.37
CA ARG A 94 4.01 -17.94 -6.19
C ARG A 94 4.14 -16.65 -5.40
N LEU A 95 3.31 -15.64 -5.68
CA LEU A 95 3.33 -14.39 -4.92
C LEU A 95 3.03 -14.63 -3.42
N ARG A 96 1.94 -15.33 -3.11
CA ARG A 96 1.54 -15.68 -1.75
C ARG A 96 2.61 -16.51 -1.05
N HIS A 97 3.27 -17.42 -1.76
CA HIS A 97 4.39 -18.17 -1.22
C HIS A 97 5.54 -17.26 -0.79
N LEU A 98 5.96 -16.30 -1.62
CA LEU A 98 7.01 -15.34 -1.24
C LEU A 98 6.59 -14.47 -0.05
N VAL A 99 5.37 -13.91 -0.08
CA VAL A 99 4.83 -13.06 1.00
C VAL A 99 4.72 -13.84 2.32
N SER A 100 4.33 -15.12 2.28
CA SER A 100 4.19 -15.95 3.50
C SER A 100 5.51 -16.14 4.25
N ARG A 101 6.66 -16.05 3.55
CA ARG A 101 8.00 -16.23 4.11
C ARG A 101 8.61 -14.93 4.64
N TRP A 102 7.93 -13.80 4.47
CA TRP A 102 8.45 -12.52 4.91
C TRP A 102 8.65 -12.45 6.42
N PRO A 103 9.89 -12.27 6.91
CA PRO A 103 10.13 -12.10 8.34
C PRO A 103 9.85 -10.66 8.76
N SER A 104 9.82 -10.34 10.06
CA SER A 104 9.63 -8.95 10.49
C SER A 104 10.62 -7.97 9.82
N CYS A 105 10.24 -6.70 9.62
CA CYS A 105 11.11 -5.69 9.01
C CYS A 105 12.51 -5.59 9.67
N ARG A 106 12.60 -5.83 10.98
CA ARG A 106 13.87 -5.86 11.71
C ARG A 106 14.76 -7.01 11.24
N LEU A 107 14.18 -8.20 11.10
CA LEU A 107 14.88 -9.39 10.65
C LEU A 107 15.18 -9.32 9.15
N MET A 108 14.29 -8.76 8.33
CA MET A 108 14.58 -8.42 6.93
C MET A 108 15.82 -7.52 6.83
N LEU A 109 15.88 -6.43 7.59
CA LEU A 109 17.03 -5.53 7.60
C LEU A 109 18.32 -6.24 8.04
N HIS A 110 18.22 -7.13 9.03
CA HIS A 110 19.35 -7.97 9.44
C HIS A 110 19.82 -8.89 8.31
N HIS A 111 18.91 -9.64 7.67
CA HIS A 111 19.23 -10.53 6.56
C HIS A 111 19.81 -9.78 5.36
N LEU A 112 19.29 -8.59 5.07
CA LEU A 112 19.85 -7.73 4.04
C LEU A 112 21.28 -7.34 4.39
N ARG A 113 21.60 -7.01 5.65
CA ARG A 113 22.97 -6.63 6.08
C ARG A 113 23.97 -7.78 6.06
N THR A 114 23.53 -9.00 6.38
CA THR A 114 24.40 -10.18 6.43
C THR A 114 24.55 -10.90 5.10
N GLY A 115 23.83 -10.47 4.06
CA GLY A 115 23.82 -11.11 2.74
C GLY A 115 22.96 -12.38 2.68
N TYR A 116 22.16 -12.68 3.71
CA TYR A 116 21.34 -13.90 3.74
C TYR A 116 20.28 -13.93 2.62
N LEU A 117 19.73 -12.76 2.25
CA LEU A 117 18.75 -12.64 1.17
C LEU A 117 19.37 -12.46 -0.23
N GLU A 118 20.71 -12.36 -0.36
CA GLU A 118 21.37 -12.15 -1.66
C GLU A 118 21.15 -13.32 -2.63
N THR A 119 20.84 -14.50 -2.09
CA THR A 119 20.57 -15.71 -2.89
C THR A 119 19.13 -15.80 -3.39
N ASN A 120 18.22 -14.91 -2.95
CA ASN A 120 16.81 -14.99 -3.27
C ASN A 120 16.33 -13.72 -4.00
N VAL A 121 16.69 -13.66 -5.28
CA VAL A 121 16.44 -12.50 -6.15
C VAL A 121 14.95 -12.13 -6.22
N SER A 122 14.05 -13.12 -6.22
CA SER A 122 12.60 -12.87 -6.23
C SER A 122 12.11 -12.17 -4.97
N ASP A 123 12.63 -12.51 -3.78
CA ASP A 123 12.28 -11.81 -2.54
C ASP A 123 12.80 -10.36 -2.58
N ILE A 124 14.03 -10.14 -3.04
CA ILE A 124 14.61 -8.80 -3.18
C ILE A 124 13.80 -7.96 -4.19
N TYR A 125 13.45 -8.53 -5.34
CA TYR A 125 12.62 -7.88 -6.35
C TYR A 125 11.29 -7.44 -5.73
N LEU A 126 10.57 -8.36 -5.08
CA LEU A 126 9.24 -8.07 -4.56
C LEU A 126 9.29 -7.03 -3.44
N LEU A 127 10.25 -7.14 -2.51
CA LEU A 127 10.43 -6.13 -1.46
C LEU A 127 10.76 -4.76 -2.05
N TYR A 128 11.66 -4.72 -3.04
CA TYR A 128 12.03 -3.48 -3.72
C TYR A 128 10.83 -2.86 -4.43
N TRP A 129 10.03 -3.69 -5.10
CA TRP A 129 8.83 -3.24 -5.79
C TRP A 129 7.83 -2.62 -4.81
N VAL A 130 7.49 -3.30 -3.70
CA VAL A 130 6.49 -2.81 -2.72
C VAL A 130 6.98 -1.57 -1.97
N LEU A 131 8.27 -1.51 -1.62
CA LEU A 131 8.77 -0.48 -0.70
C LEU A 131 9.40 0.72 -1.41
N VAL A 132 10.11 0.48 -2.52
CA VAL A 132 10.92 1.49 -3.20
C VAL A 132 10.24 1.96 -4.48
N TRP A 133 9.83 1.04 -5.36
CA TRP A 133 9.18 1.39 -6.62
C TRP A 133 7.82 2.04 -6.35
N GLN A 134 7.01 1.45 -5.47
CA GLN A 134 5.79 2.08 -4.96
C GLN A 134 6.08 3.12 -3.88
N ALA A 135 6.85 4.15 -4.22
CA ALA A 135 7.23 5.20 -3.30
C ALA A 135 6.00 5.89 -2.69
N HIS A 136 4.93 6.08 -3.48
CA HIS A 136 3.68 6.70 -3.08
C HIS A 136 2.51 5.70 -2.98
N PRO A 137 1.53 5.97 -2.09
CA PRO A 137 1.55 7.04 -1.09
C PRO A 137 2.58 6.77 0.02
N PHE A 138 3.06 7.85 0.65
CA PHE A 138 3.91 7.72 1.82
C PHE A 138 3.05 7.57 3.07
N LEU A 139 3.39 6.59 3.89
CA LEU A 139 2.77 6.39 5.19
C LEU A 139 3.72 6.91 6.25
N CYS A 140 3.25 7.75 7.16
CA CYS A 140 4.06 8.23 8.28
C CYS A 140 3.33 8.00 9.58
N ARG A 141 4.00 7.37 10.56
CA ARG A 141 3.41 7.13 11.87
C ARG A 141 3.37 8.44 12.66
N LEU A 142 2.20 8.77 13.17
CA LEU A 142 1.99 9.93 14.03
C LEU A 142 1.77 9.48 15.48
N PRO A 143 2.16 10.30 16.48
CA PRO A 143 1.80 10.03 17.86
C PRO A 143 0.28 10.07 18.04
N VAL A 144 -0.29 9.03 18.67
CA VAL A 144 -1.75 8.93 18.91
C VAL A 144 -2.26 10.11 19.75
N ALA A 145 -1.42 10.72 20.58
CA ALA A 145 -1.77 11.93 21.34
C ALA A 145 -2.15 13.13 20.45
N ARG A 146 -1.71 13.16 19.18
CA ARG A 146 -2.08 14.22 18.22
C ARG A 146 -3.47 14.03 17.61
N LEU A 147 -4.05 12.83 17.72
CA LEU A 147 -5.31 12.49 17.06
C LEU A 147 -6.47 13.40 17.51
N ARG A 148 -6.55 13.71 18.82
CA ARG A 148 -7.60 14.59 19.34
C ARG A 148 -7.57 15.97 18.68
N ARG A 149 -6.42 16.65 18.70
CA ARG A 149 -6.27 17.97 18.08
C ARG A 149 -6.53 17.95 16.57
N LEU A 150 -6.15 16.86 15.92
CA LEU A 150 -6.41 16.66 14.50
C LEU A 150 -7.93 16.60 14.25
N CYS A 151 -8.66 15.75 14.96
CA CYS A 151 -10.11 15.66 14.83
C CYS A 151 -10.82 16.99 15.11
N GLU A 152 -10.37 17.76 16.12
CA GLU A 152 -10.87 19.13 16.40
C GLU A 152 -10.71 20.04 15.17
N THR A 153 -9.53 19.98 14.54
CA THR A 153 -9.21 20.77 13.33
C THR A 153 -10.04 20.33 12.13
N LEU A 154 -10.24 19.02 11.98
CA LEU A 154 -11.02 18.42 10.88
C LEU A 154 -12.54 18.44 11.13
N ARG A 155 -12.99 18.97 12.28
CA ARG A 155 -14.40 18.98 12.70
C ARG A 155 -15.02 17.56 12.75
N LEU A 156 -14.23 16.59 13.15
CA LEU A 156 -14.63 15.19 13.32
C LEU A 156 -14.82 14.85 14.80
N GLN A 157 -15.71 13.90 15.08
CA GLN A 157 -15.84 13.33 16.42
C GLN A 157 -14.58 12.55 16.81
N HIS A 158 -14.21 12.62 18.09
CA HIS A 158 -13.05 11.88 18.59
C HIS A 158 -13.38 10.40 18.80
N PRO A 159 -12.48 9.47 18.41
CA PRO A 159 -12.61 8.07 18.81
C PRO A 159 -12.58 7.93 20.33
N VAL A 160 -13.59 7.28 20.89
CA VAL A 160 -13.66 6.94 22.31
C VAL A 160 -12.65 5.83 22.59
N LYS A 161 -12.63 4.81 21.71
CA LYS A 161 -11.60 3.79 21.74
C LYS A 161 -10.33 4.35 21.11
N LYS A 162 -9.22 4.26 21.85
CA LYS A 162 -7.91 4.71 21.36
C LYS A 162 -7.35 3.72 20.33
N PRO A 163 -6.94 4.15 19.12
CA PRO A 163 -6.27 3.27 18.17
C PRO A 163 -4.87 2.89 18.66
N SER A 164 -4.43 1.67 18.33
CA SER A 164 -3.08 1.20 18.66
C SER A 164 -2.02 1.88 17.81
N SER A 165 -2.38 2.31 16.59
CA SER A 165 -1.53 3.14 15.74
C SER A 165 -2.31 4.15 14.92
N PHE A 166 -1.65 5.26 14.65
CA PHE A 166 -2.16 6.38 13.87
C PHE A 166 -1.13 6.74 12.81
N LEU A 167 -1.55 6.82 11.55
CA LEU A 167 -0.67 7.14 10.42
C LEU A 167 -1.28 8.27 9.59
N SER A 168 -0.44 9.14 9.05
CA SER A 168 -0.80 10.03 7.94
C SER A 168 -0.47 9.36 6.61
N VAL A 169 -1.35 9.57 5.64
CA VAL A 169 -1.17 9.22 4.23
C VAL A 169 -0.82 10.51 3.51
N GLY A 170 0.31 10.52 2.81
CA GLY A 170 0.64 11.63 1.94
C GLY A 170 0.89 11.20 0.51
N GLN A 171 0.46 12.06 -0.39
CA GLN A 171 0.46 11.81 -1.83
C GLN A 171 1.64 12.54 -2.48
N GLU A 172 1.90 12.24 -3.74
CA GLU A 172 2.86 13.01 -4.52
C GLU A 172 2.33 14.44 -4.73
N ARG A 173 3.21 15.46 -4.62
CA ARG A 173 2.80 16.88 -4.72
C ARG A 173 2.03 17.21 -5.99
N ALA A 174 2.41 16.63 -7.13
CA ALA A 174 1.69 16.82 -8.39
C ALA A 174 0.24 16.34 -8.31
N HIS A 175 0.00 15.24 -7.57
CA HIS A 175 -1.34 14.73 -7.30
C HIS A 175 -2.10 15.62 -6.30
N GLU A 176 -1.42 16.17 -5.30
CA GLU A 176 -2.02 17.15 -4.37
C GLU A 176 -2.41 18.45 -5.09
N ASP A 177 -1.58 18.93 -6.01
CA ASP A 177 -1.83 20.15 -6.78
C ASP A 177 -2.96 19.95 -7.80
N ALA A 178 -3.03 18.79 -8.45
CA ALA A 178 -4.17 18.42 -9.31
C ALA A 178 -5.47 18.27 -8.51
N GLN A 179 -5.44 17.73 -7.28
CA GLN A 179 -6.62 17.68 -6.41
C GLN A 179 -7.05 19.08 -5.95
N ARG A 180 -6.10 20.00 -5.72
CA ARG A 180 -6.38 21.38 -5.33
C ARG A 180 -6.95 22.23 -6.47
N SER A 181 -6.53 21.99 -7.71
CA SER A 181 -7.04 22.73 -8.88
C SER A 181 -8.50 22.39 -9.20
N VAL A 182 -8.93 21.15 -8.91
CA VAL A 182 -10.34 20.74 -9.01
C VAL A 182 -11.21 21.43 -7.94
N ASN A 183 -10.68 21.63 -6.73
CA ASN A 183 -11.38 22.25 -5.61
C ASN A 183 -11.30 23.78 -5.62
N GLY A 184 -11.48 24.43 -6.77
CA GLY A 184 -11.33 25.87 -6.99
C GLY A 184 -11.61 26.75 -5.76
N ASN A 185 -10.68 27.69 -5.51
CA ASN A 185 -10.60 28.64 -4.39
C ASN A 185 -9.98 28.13 -3.08
N GLY A 186 -8.82 28.70 -2.75
CA GLY A 186 -7.96 28.41 -1.59
C GLY A 186 -8.52 28.80 -0.22
N ASN A 187 -9.80 28.53 0.05
CA ASN A 187 -10.38 28.70 1.37
C ASN A 187 -10.49 27.34 2.06
N ASP A 188 -9.61 27.08 3.02
CA ASP A 188 -9.49 25.80 3.77
C ASP A 188 -10.78 25.44 4.54
N ASN A 189 -11.72 26.39 4.68
CA ASN A 189 -12.99 26.26 5.39
C ASN A 189 -14.02 25.33 4.70
N GLY A 190 -13.77 24.88 3.47
CA GLY A 190 -14.70 24.04 2.69
C GLY A 190 -14.40 22.53 2.71
N ARG A 191 -13.27 22.10 3.29
CA ARG A 191 -12.90 20.67 3.26
C ARG A 191 -13.76 19.86 4.22
N GLN A 192 -14.42 18.84 3.69
CA GLN A 192 -15.19 17.89 4.47
C GLN A 192 -14.39 16.62 4.69
N PHE A 193 -14.50 16.06 5.89
CA PHE A 193 -13.87 14.82 6.26
C PHE A 193 -14.90 13.86 6.83
N ALA A 194 -14.69 12.57 6.62
CA ALA A 194 -15.49 11.53 7.22
C ALA A 194 -14.66 10.28 7.53
N TYR A 195 -15.15 9.47 8.46
CA TYR A 195 -14.62 8.16 8.77
C TYR A 195 -15.16 7.12 7.81
N MET A 196 -14.30 6.16 7.47
CA MET A 196 -14.65 5.01 6.67
C MET A 196 -14.09 3.76 7.34
N GLY A 197 -14.96 2.79 7.64
CA GLY A 197 -14.52 1.44 7.96
C GLY A 197 -13.89 0.82 6.71
N CYS A 198 -12.62 0.43 6.78
CA CYS A 198 -11.90 -0.07 5.62
C CYS A 198 -11.34 -1.46 5.89
N ASN A 199 -11.61 -2.39 4.97
CA ASN A 199 -10.92 -3.66 4.93
C ASN A 199 -9.47 -3.42 4.48
N LEU A 200 -8.49 -3.90 5.24
CA LEU A 200 -7.07 -3.78 4.91
C LEU A 200 -6.72 -4.31 3.52
N CYS A 201 -7.43 -5.34 3.03
CA CYS A 201 -7.23 -5.86 1.68
C CYS A 201 -7.56 -4.80 0.61
N ALA A 202 -8.65 -4.05 0.80
CA ALA A 202 -9.07 -3.00 -0.14
C ALA A 202 -8.25 -1.71 0.01
N LEU A 203 -7.61 -1.51 1.16
CA LEU A 203 -6.78 -0.35 1.42
C LEU A 203 -5.58 -0.27 0.46
N TYR A 204 -5.05 -1.41 0.01
CA TYR A 204 -3.92 -1.42 -0.94
C TYR A 204 -4.26 -0.70 -2.24
N ARG A 205 -5.32 -1.15 -2.93
CA ARG A 205 -5.85 -0.49 -4.13
C ARG A 205 -6.20 0.96 -3.85
N PHE A 206 -6.89 1.22 -2.74
CA PHE A 206 -7.35 2.57 -2.44
C PHE A 206 -6.18 3.56 -2.29
N LEU A 207 -5.11 3.13 -1.63
CA LEU A 207 -3.91 3.94 -1.48
C LEU A 207 -3.17 4.14 -2.81
N ALA A 208 -3.02 3.09 -3.61
CA ALA A 208 -2.24 3.14 -4.85
C ALA A 208 -2.98 3.85 -6.00
N MET A 209 -4.29 3.64 -6.12
CA MET A 209 -5.10 4.09 -7.25
C MET A 209 -6.01 5.27 -6.90
N GLY A 210 -6.17 5.62 -5.62
CA GLY A 210 -7.18 6.59 -5.18
C GLY A 210 -8.62 6.09 -5.32
N LYS A 211 -8.82 4.82 -5.70
CA LYS A 211 -10.14 4.22 -5.96
C LYS A 211 -10.32 2.94 -5.16
N LEU A 212 -11.46 2.77 -4.53
CA LEU A 212 -11.79 1.54 -3.79
C LEU A 212 -12.30 0.43 -4.71
N MET A 213 -13.07 0.78 -5.73
CA MET A 213 -13.74 -0.16 -6.62
C MET A 213 -13.18 -0.10 -8.05
N GLN A 214 -13.58 -1.05 -8.89
CA GLN A 214 -13.42 -0.95 -10.34
C GLN A 214 -14.53 -0.06 -10.92
N GLU A 215 -14.26 0.59 -12.04
CA GLU A 215 -15.14 1.61 -12.64
C GLU A 215 -16.52 1.06 -13.04
N ASP A 216 -16.62 -0.25 -13.26
CA ASP A 216 -17.85 -0.92 -13.67
C ASP A 216 -18.76 -1.35 -12.50
N VAL A 217 -18.32 -1.17 -11.26
CA VAL A 217 -19.10 -1.54 -10.06
C VAL A 217 -19.72 -0.29 -9.45
N SER A 218 -21.02 -0.10 -9.66
CA SER A 218 -21.80 0.90 -8.94
C SER A 218 -21.99 0.44 -7.48
N ALA A 219 -20.96 0.65 -6.66
CA ALA A 219 -21.02 0.39 -5.23
C ALA A 219 -21.17 1.71 -4.47
N THR A 220 -22.26 1.84 -3.73
CA THR A 220 -22.42 2.89 -2.74
C THR A 220 -21.52 2.61 -1.54
N LEU A 221 -20.75 3.60 -1.12
CA LEU A 221 -19.87 3.51 0.04
C LEU A 221 -20.45 4.32 1.20
N MET A 222 -20.48 3.74 2.40
CA MET A 222 -20.92 4.46 3.60
C MET A 222 -19.74 5.10 4.33
N LEU A 223 -19.88 6.39 4.62
CA LEU A 223 -18.98 7.18 5.45
C LEU A 223 -19.72 7.67 6.68
N TYR A 224 -18.99 7.99 7.73
CA TYR A 224 -19.56 8.32 9.04
C TYR A 224 -18.90 9.55 9.64
N ALA A 225 -19.68 10.40 10.31
CA ALA A 225 -19.13 11.45 11.17
C ALA A 225 -18.60 10.87 12.49
N ASN A 226 -19.18 9.75 12.95
CA ASN A 226 -18.84 9.07 14.19
C ASN A 226 -17.84 7.92 13.95
N PRO A 227 -16.66 7.93 14.58
CA PRO A 227 -15.65 6.88 14.42
C PRO A 227 -16.07 5.53 14.99
N GLU A 228 -16.91 5.47 16.02
CA GLU A 228 -17.35 4.21 16.63
C GLU A 228 -18.35 3.47 15.73
N LEU A 229 -19.23 4.21 15.03
CA LEU A 229 -20.09 3.64 13.99
C LEU A 229 -19.24 3.10 12.84
N ALA A 230 -18.29 3.89 12.34
CA ALA A 230 -17.35 3.42 11.31
C ALA A 230 -16.57 2.16 11.77
N LEU A 231 -16.20 2.09 13.05
CA LEU A 231 -15.47 0.96 13.62
C LEU A 231 -16.34 -0.28 13.76
N ALA A 232 -17.62 -0.12 14.07
CA ALA A 232 -18.59 -1.21 14.12
C ALA A 232 -18.77 -1.87 12.73
N HIS A 233 -18.71 -1.07 11.66
CA HIS A 233 -18.76 -1.55 10.28
C HIS A 233 -17.40 -2.01 9.71
N SER A 234 -16.31 -1.91 10.49
CA SER A 234 -15.01 -2.40 10.07
C SER A 234 -14.83 -3.90 10.36
N VAL A 235 -14.24 -4.63 9.40
CA VAL A 235 -14.00 -6.07 9.52
C VAL A 235 -12.62 -6.33 10.15
N VAL A 236 -12.55 -7.31 11.06
CA VAL A 236 -11.26 -7.80 11.58
C VAL A 236 -10.62 -8.67 10.52
N VAL A 237 -9.38 -8.36 10.14
CA VAL A 237 -8.61 -9.15 9.17
C VAL A 237 -7.39 -9.77 9.84
N GLN A 238 -7.20 -11.07 9.62
CA GLN A 238 -5.96 -11.76 9.96
C GLN A 238 -4.93 -11.52 8.86
N ASN A 239 -3.77 -10.97 9.21
CA ASN A 239 -2.77 -10.52 8.24
C ASN A 239 -1.37 -11.03 8.60
N TRP A 240 -0.37 -10.54 7.86
CA TRP A 240 1.04 -10.83 8.05
C TRP A 240 1.47 -10.85 9.53
N GLN A 241 1.74 -12.07 10.01
CA GLN A 241 1.91 -12.38 11.43
C GLN A 241 3.12 -11.69 12.06
N HIS A 242 4.09 -11.28 11.23
CA HIS A 242 5.32 -10.63 11.67
C HIS A 242 5.24 -9.09 11.67
N SER A 243 4.08 -8.52 11.36
CA SER A 243 3.86 -7.09 11.41
C SER A 243 3.91 -6.56 12.84
N ARG A 244 4.52 -5.38 13.01
CA ARG A 244 4.56 -4.66 14.27
C ARG A 244 3.21 -4.07 14.68
N TYR A 245 2.25 -4.00 13.77
CA TYR A 245 0.89 -3.55 14.06
C TYR A 245 0.05 -4.67 14.71
N GLY A 246 0.48 -5.92 14.59
CA GLY A 246 -0.23 -7.12 15.06
C GLY A 246 -0.85 -7.89 13.89
N CYS A 247 -1.44 -9.06 14.20
CA CYS A 247 -1.99 -9.96 13.21
C CYS A 247 -3.51 -9.83 13.02
N ALA A 248 -4.26 -9.41 14.03
CA ALA A 248 -5.72 -9.23 13.97
C ALA A 248 -6.06 -7.74 14.10
N LEU A 249 -6.46 -7.13 12.99
CA LEU A 249 -6.55 -5.68 12.85
C LEU A 249 -7.91 -5.23 12.33
N ARG A 250 -8.38 -4.10 12.85
CA ARG A 250 -9.40 -3.26 12.22
C ARG A 250 -8.76 -1.96 11.75
N CYS A 251 -9.20 -1.44 10.61
CA CYS A 251 -8.71 -0.19 10.05
C CYS A 251 -9.87 0.79 9.81
N LEU A 252 -9.68 2.02 10.31
CA LEU A 252 -10.46 3.16 9.88
C LEU A 252 -9.59 4.07 9.02
N VAL A 253 -10.20 4.67 8.02
CA VAL A 253 -9.60 5.70 7.19
C VAL A 253 -10.36 7.00 7.45
N ILE A 254 -9.62 8.09 7.64
CA ILE A 254 -10.18 9.43 7.53
C ILE A 254 -9.99 9.87 6.08
N CYS A 255 -11.10 10.03 5.38
CA CYS A 255 -11.14 10.46 3.99
C CYS A 255 -11.46 11.95 3.93
N GLU A 256 -10.75 12.68 3.08
CA GLU A 256 -11.17 14.00 2.59
C GLU A 256 -12.14 13.80 1.42
N LEU A 257 -13.24 14.54 1.43
CA LEU A 257 -14.25 14.52 0.37
C LEU A 257 -13.99 15.72 -0.55
N LEU A 258 -13.48 15.44 -1.75
CA LEU A 258 -13.18 16.46 -2.77
C LEU A 258 -14.46 16.92 -3.50
N MET A 259 -15.44 16.04 -3.66
CA MET A 259 -16.71 16.34 -4.32
C MET A 259 -17.90 16.09 -3.38
N PRO A 260 -18.24 17.07 -2.50
CA PRO A 260 -19.31 16.90 -1.53
C PRO A 260 -20.71 16.79 -2.17
N SER A 261 -20.87 17.18 -3.44
CA SER A 261 -22.13 17.02 -4.19
C SER A 261 -22.52 15.56 -4.43
N ASN A 262 -21.58 14.62 -4.33
CA ASN A 262 -21.82 13.18 -4.52
C ASN A 262 -22.18 12.46 -3.21
N VAL A 263 -22.45 13.23 -2.16
CA VAL A 263 -22.68 12.75 -0.81
C VAL A 263 -24.16 12.94 -0.48
N MET A 264 -24.87 11.83 -0.32
CA MET A 264 -26.24 11.85 0.19
C MET A 264 -26.20 11.60 1.70
N GLN A 265 -26.80 12.50 2.47
CA GLN A 265 -27.01 12.27 3.89
C GLN A 265 -28.11 11.23 4.06
N VAL A 266 -27.87 10.25 4.92
CA VAL A 266 -28.84 9.18 5.21
C VAL A 266 -29.38 9.36 6.61
N GLY A 267 -30.70 9.52 6.71
CA GLY A 267 -31.39 9.71 7.99
C GLY A 267 -31.42 11.16 8.46
N GLY A 268 -32.28 11.43 9.45
CA GLY A 268 -32.40 12.75 10.07
C GLY A 268 -31.25 13.09 11.04
N ASP A 269 -30.45 12.09 11.41
CA ASP A 269 -29.28 12.25 12.26
C ASP A 269 -28.05 12.34 11.35
N GLN A 270 -27.34 13.48 11.32
CA GLN A 270 -26.30 13.85 10.34
C GLN A 270 -25.00 13.03 10.45
N MET A 271 -25.09 11.75 10.81
CA MET A 271 -23.96 10.90 11.19
C MET A 271 -23.51 9.97 10.07
N GLU A 272 -24.33 9.74 9.05
CA GLU A 272 -24.08 8.80 7.96
C GLU A 272 -24.21 9.46 6.58
N PHE A 273 -23.31 9.07 5.70
CA PHE A 273 -23.19 9.60 4.36
C PHE A 273 -23.04 8.46 3.37
N ILE A 274 -23.84 8.45 2.32
CA ILE A 274 -23.66 7.55 1.17
C ILE A 274 -22.94 8.30 0.06
N VAL A 275 -21.87 7.70 -0.43
CA VAL A 275 -21.12 8.18 -1.59
C VAL A 275 -21.31 7.21 -2.73
N SER A 276 -21.94 7.68 -3.81
CA SER A 276 -22.21 6.88 -5.02
C SER A 276 -21.01 6.81 -5.96
N ASN A 277 -20.08 7.76 -5.88
CA ASN A 277 -18.85 7.79 -6.67
C ASN A 277 -17.62 8.00 -5.77
N THR A 278 -16.71 7.02 -5.75
CA THR A 278 -15.50 7.07 -4.92
C THR A 278 -14.36 7.93 -5.49
N ASP A 279 -14.47 8.42 -6.72
CA ASP A 279 -13.41 9.22 -7.39
C ASP A 279 -13.09 10.54 -6.67
N GLY A 280 -13.95 10.99 -5.75
CA GLY A 280 -13.74 12.16 -4.91
C GLY A 280 -13.16 11.86 -3.51
N LEU A 281 -12.82 10.62 -3.19
CA LEU A 281 -12.35 10.24 -1.84
C LEU A 281 -10.83 10.18 -1.79
N CYS A 282 -10.24 11.00 -0.92
CA CYS A 282 -8.79 11.01 -0.71
C CYS A 282 -8.45 10.50 0.70
N PRO A 283 -7.77 9.35 0.84
CA PRO A 283 -7.35 8.87 2.16
C PRO A 283 -6.26 9.79 2.72
N ARG A 284 -6.49 10.36 3.91
CA ARG A 284 -5.54 11.26 4.58
C ARG A 284 -4.92 10.68 5.83
N TYR A 285 -5.67 9.88 6.58
CA TYR A 285 -5.16 9.27 7.80
C TYR A 285 -5.69 7.85 7.99
N LEU A 286 -4.88 7.00 8.64
CA LEU A 286 -5.23 5.63 8.98
C LEU A 286 -5.20 5.47 10.51
N LEU A 287 -6.25 4.89 11.06
CA LEU A 287 -6.34 4.48 12.45
C LEU A 287 -6.39 2.95 12.48
N ILE A 288 -5.40 2.35 13.11
CA ILE A 288 -5.29 0.90 13.23
C ILE A 288 -5.62 0.53 14.67
N TYR A 289 -6.52 -0.44 14.82
CA TYR A 289 -6.90 -1.01 16.09
C TYR A 289 -6.43 -2.46 16.12
N SER A 290 -5.53 -2.77 17.04
CA SER A 290 -5.11 -4.13 17.34
C SER A 290 -5.79 -4.62 18.61
N GLY A 291 -6.14 -5.90 18.65
CA GLY A 291 -6.58 -6.55 19.89
C GLY A 291 -7.96 -7.21 19.82
N VAL A 292 -7.90 -8.50 20.14
CA VAL A 292 -8.90 -9.54 20.47
C VAL A 292 -10.17 -9.58 19.59
N PRO A 293 -10.46 -10.70 18.89
CA PRO A 293 -11.69 -10.85 18.13
C PRO A 293 -12.88 -10.49 19.01
N ALA A 294 -13.85 -9.76 18.44
CA ALA A 294 -15.12 -9.58 19.12
C ALA A 294 -15.62 -10.98 19.56
N PRO A 295 -16.13 -11.15 20.79
CA PRO A 295 -16.71 -12.43 21.18
C PRO A 295 -17.74 -12.81 20.11
N LEU A 296 -17.50 -13.95 19.45
CA LEU A 296 -18.45 -14.50 18.51
C LEU A 296 -19.80 -14.61 19.25
N PRO A 297 -20.94 -14.26 18.63
CA PRO A 297 -22.22 -14.56 19.23
C PRO A 297 -22.25 -16.06 19.58
N ALA A 298 -22.62 -16.36 20.84
CA ALA A 298 -22.67 -17.71 21.37
C ALA A 298 -23.55 -18.59 20.46
N GLY A 299 -22.94 -19.36 19.57
CA GLY A 299 -23.66 -20.14 18.56
C GLY A 299 -22.83 -20.58 17.35
N ALA A 300 -21.71 -19.90 17.05
CA ALA A 300 -20.82 -20.30 15.97
C ALA A 300 -19.68 -21.21 16.49
N ALA A 301 -20.00 -22.46 16.79
CA ALA A 301 -18.99 -23.49 17.03
C ALA A 301 -18.33 -23.88 15.70
N MET A 302 -17.02 -23.63 15.58
CA MET A 302 -16.21 -24.19 14.49
C MET A 302 -15.97 -25.69 14.77
N PRO A 303 -16.04 -26.56 13.75
CA PRO A 303 -15.72 -27.96 13.90
C PRO A 303 -14.23 -28.13 14.22
N THR A 304 -13.95 -28.84 15.31
CA THR A 304 -12.61 -29.23 15.72
C THR A 304 -12.21 -30.46 14.93
N GLU A 305 -11.38 -30.28 13.89
CA GLU A 305 -10.64 -31.40 13.31
C GLU A 305 -9.31 -31.57 14.04
N SER A 306 -9.24 -32.70 14.74
CA SER A 306 -8.07 -33.27 15.37
C SER A 306 -7.09 -33.79 14.33
N LEU A 307 -5.83 -33.31 14.35
CA LEU A 307 -4.72 -34.02 13.72
C LEU A 307 -3.61 -34.27 14.75
N GLN A 308 -3.34 -35.55 14.92
CA GLN A 308 -2.36 -36.14 15.82
C GLN A 308 -0.93 -36.00 15.28
N SER A 309 -0.01 -36.13 16.23
CA SER A 309 1.46 -36.11 16.17
C SER A 309 2.11 -37.01 15.12
N VAL A 310 3.28 -36.60 14.61
CA VAL A 310 4.49 -37.44 14.55
C VAL A 310 5.74 -36.57 14.79
N ALA A 311 6.52 -36.95 15.80
CA ALA A 311 7.84 -36.41 16.11
C ALA A 311 8.94 -37.31 15.54
N SER A 312 9.96 -36.73 14.91
CA SER A 312 11.35 -37.22 14.78
C SER A 312 12.12 -36.12 14.02
N GLY A 313 13.27 -35.58 14.41
CA GLY A 313 14.45 -36.19 15.02
C GLY A 313 15.62 -35.95 14.05
N GLY A 314 16.57 -35.06 14.38
CA GLY A 314 17.78 -34.86 13.55
C GLY A 314 18.52 -33.54 13.77
N GLY A 315 19.62 -33.60 14.53
CA GLY A 315 20.51 -32.50 14.89
C GLY A 315 21.48 -32.02 13.79
N PRO A 316 22.48 -31.17 14.15
CA PRO A 316 22.89 -30.02 13.34
C PRO A 316 24.18 -30.23 12.54
N ARG A 317 24.31 -29.53 11.40
CA ARG A 317 25.59 -29.38 10.69
C ARG A 317 26.05 -27.91 10.66
N LYS A 318 27.12 -27.66 11.42
CA LYS A 318 27.94 -26.44 11.37
C LYS A 318 28.66 -26.35 10.01
N ARG A 319 28.63 -25.18 9.36
CA ARG A 319 29.68 -24.79 8.40
C ARG A 319 30.11 -23.35 8.69
N LYS A 320 31.38 -23.23 9.07
CA LYS A 320 32.15 -21.99 9.12
C LYS A 320 32.32 -21.49 7.68
N TYR A 321 32.08 -20.21 7.44
CA TYR A 321 32.74 -19.49 6.35
C TYR A 321 33.32 -18.21 6.90
N GLN A 322 34.64 -18.19 6.88
CA GLN A 322 35.50 -17.07 7.17
C GLN A 322 36.01 -16.57 5.82
N ARG A 323 35.65 -15.35 5.43
CA ARG A 323 36.47 -14.60 4.48
C ARG A 323 36.26 -13.11 4.65
N GLU A 324 37.40 -12.44 4.67
CA GLU A 324 37.63 -11.09 5.14
C GLU A 324 37.33 -10.01 4.10
N ARG A 325 37.02 -8.82 4.63
CA ARG A 325 37.55 -7.50 4.26
C ARG A 325 37.82 -7.24 2.77
N ASN A 326 36.99 -6.38 2.17
CA ASN A 326 37.38 -5.23 1.32
C ASN A 326 36.13 -4.47 0.80
N LEU A 327 35.33 -3.87 1.68
CA LEU A 327 34.12 -3.12 1.29
C LEU A 327 34.03 -1.68 1.85
N PHE A 328 35.07 -1.19 2.53
CA PHE A 328 35.07 0.17 3.08
C PHE A 328 35.48 1.26 2.07
N GLY A 329 36.10 0.90 0.93
CA GLY A 329 36.49 1.86 -0.10
C GLY A 329 35.36 2.30 -1.05
N ILE A 330 34.40 1.41 -1.34
CA ILE A 330 33.36 1.66 -2.36
C ILE A 330 32.17 2.46 -1.78
N LEU A 331 32.03 2.52 -0.45
CA LEU A 331 30.92 3.18 0.23
C LEU A 331 31.04 4.71 0.26
N PHE A 332 32.26 5.26 0.16
CA PHE A 332 32.48 6.71 0.28
C PHE A 332 32.27 7.47 -1.04
N ASP A 333 32.58 6.86 -2.19
CA ASP A 333 32.34 7.49 -3.50
C ASP A 333 30.84 7.52 -3.88
N TYR A 334 30.03 6.61 -3.34
CA TYR A 334 28.60 6.52 -3.65
C TYR A 334 27.75 7.57 -2.92
N LEU A 335 28.16 8.01 -1.72
CA LEU A 335 27.49 9.08 -0.98
C LEU A 335 27.66 10.46 -1.64
N GLY A 336 28.80 10.69 -2.32
CA GLY A 336 29.00 11.88 -3.14
C GLY A 336 28.11 11.93 -4.39
N SER A 337 27.84 10.77 -5.00
CA SER A 337 26.98 10.64 -6.19
C SER A 337 25.48 10.85 -5.89
N LEU A 338 24.99 10.41 -4.73
CA LEU A 338 23.59 10.62 -4.30
C LEU A 338 23.27 12.09 -4.00
N ALA A 339 24.20 12.84 -3.40
CA ALA A 339 24.05 14.28 -3.22
C ALA A 339 24.02 15.04 -4.57
N ALA A 340 24.80 14.59 -5.56
CA ALA A 340 24.82 15.18 -6.90
C ALA A 340 23.54 14.90 -7.72
N ARG A 341 22.88 13.74 -7.53
CA ARG A 341 21.59 13.42 -8.18
C ARG A 341 20.39 14.12 -7.53
N ALA A 342 20.41 14.32 -6.21
CA ALA A 342 19.41 15.14 -5.53
C ALA A 342 19.52 16.63 -5.90
N LYS A 343 20.75 17.15 -6.06
CA LYS A 343 21.01 18.55 -6.45
C LYS A 343 20.69 18.83 -7.93
N ARG A 344 20.93 17.88 -8.85
CA ARG A 344 20.56 18.03 -10.28
C ARG A 344 19.05 18.08 -10.53
N ARG A 345 18.25 17.39 -9.71
CA ARG A 345 16.77 17.46 -9.78
C ARG A 345 16.17 18.74 -9.19
N LEU A 346 16.92 19.47 -8.36
CA LEU A 346 16.53 20.77 -7.82
C LEU A 346 16.90 21.93 -8.75
N LEU A 347 18.02 21.84 -9.45
CA LEU A 347 18.47 22.89 -10.38
C LEU A 347 17.75 22.88 -11.73
N SER A 348 17.21 21.73 -12.18
CA SER A 348 16.36 21.66 -13.38
C SER A 348 14.93 22.18 -13.16
N ARG A 349 14.63 22.77 -12.00
CA ARG A 349 13.32 23.34 -11.63
C ARG A 349 13.33 24.85 -11.38
N GLN A 350 14.44 25.54 -11.65
CA GLN A 350 14.54 27.01 -11.54
C GLN A 350 14.67 27.73 -12.89
N VAL A 351 14.58 27.00 -14.01
CA VAL A 351 14.49 27.60 -15.34
C VAL A 351 13.28 26.97 -16.04
N CYS A 352 12.11 27.49 -15.70
CA CYS A 352 10.87 27.53 -16.49
C CYS A 352 9.86 28.38 -15.72
#